data_AF-A0A2H0YWR9-F1
#
_entry.id   AF-A0A2H0YWR9-F1
#
_cell.length_a   1.000
_cell.length_b   1.000
_cell.length_c   1.000
_cell.angle_alpha   90.00
_cell.angle_beta   90.00
_cell.angle_gamma   90.00
#
_symmetry.space_group_name_H-M   'P 1'
#
loop_
_entity.id
_entity.type
_entity.pdbx_description
1 polymer ?
#
loop_
_entity_poly.entity_id
_entity_poly.type
_entity_poly.pdbx_seq_one_letter_code
_entity_poly.pdbx_strand_id
1 'polypeptide(L)'
;MAKKVKTVIKLQIPAGKANPAPPIGPALGQHGLNIQEFCTKFNNATKDKGGDITPVEITVYEDRTYTFVLKTPPAAELLKKAAGIQKGSGNPLSQKIGKVTKVQIREIAEKKMPDLNAKDIEGAMKIIEGTARQMGLEIK
;
A
#
# COMPACT_ATOMS: atom_id res chain seq x y z
N MET A 1 -22.88 -9.51 14.83
CA MET A 1 -23.71 -8.38 14.35
C MET A 1 -22.78 -7.28 13.87
N ALA A 2 -22.86 -6.90 12.59
CA ALA A 2 -21.93 -5.93 12.01
C ALA A 2 -22.26 -4.52 12.50
N LYS A 3 -21.31 -3.85 13.16
CA LYS A 3 -21.44 -2.43 13.52
C LYS A 3 -21.71 -1.60 12.26
N LYS A 4 -22.64 -0.65 12.31
CA LYS A 4 -22.94 0.23 11.17
C LYS A 4 -21.72 1.07 10.82
N VAL A 5 -21.22 0.88 9.60
CA VAL A 5 -20.09 1.64 9.05
C VAL A 5 -20.61 3.01 8.62
N LYS A 6 -20.03 4.05 9.19
CA LYS A 6 -20.32 5.44 8.85
C LYS A 6 -19.55 5.86 7.60
N THR A 7 -18.26 5.57 7.56
CA THR A 7 -17.42 5.86 6.38
C THR A 7 -16.18 4.96 6.36
N VAL A 8 -15.63 4.76 5.17
CA VAL A 8 -14.35 4.07 4.97
C VAL A 8 -13.35 5.04 4.36
N ILE A 9 -12.24 5.27 5.06
CA ILE A 9 -11.17 6.18 4.64
C ILE A 9 -9.99 5.34 4.20
N LYS A 10 -9.47 5.59 3.00
CA LYS A 10 -8.29 4.93 2.47
C LYS A 10 -7.14 5.93 2.42
N LEU A 11 -6.10 5.68 3.19
CA LEU A 11 -4.90 6.53 3.25
C LEU A 11 -3.66 5.73 2.85
N GLN A 12 -2.68 6.42 2.28
CA GLN A 12 -1.36 5.88 1.99
C GLN A 12 -0.35 6.58 2.90
N ILE A 13 0.29 5.83 3.79
CA ILE A 13 1.18 6.39 4.81
C ILE A 13 2.52 5.66 4.75
N PRO A 14 3.66 6.39 4.75
CA PRO A 14 4.97 5.75 4.86
C PRO A 14 5.10 5.03 6.22
N ALA A 15 5.51 3.76 6.19
CA ALA A 15 5.73 2.94 7.37
C ALA A 15 6.64 3.64 8.39
N GLY A 16 6.25 3.62 9.66
CA GLY A 16 6.99 4.24 10.76
C GLY A 16 7.07 5.78 10.74
N LYS A 17 6.44 6.46 9.77
CA LYS A 17 6.41 7.92 9.67
C LYS A 17 4.99 8.49 9.63
N ALA A 18 4.03 7.85 10.29
CA ALA A 18 2.72 8.46 10.48
C ALA A 18 2.87 9.69 11.38
N ASN A 19 2.48 10.86 10.85
CA ASN A 19 2.50 12.14 11.53
C ASN A 19 1.12 12.79 11.39
N PRO A 20 0.55 13.43 12.43
CA PRO A 20 -0.69 14.23 12.35
C PRO A 20 -0.73 15.39 11.34
N ALA A 21 0.28 15.51 10.47
CA ALA A 21 0.43 16.55 9.46
C ALA A 21 -0.72 16.59 8.42
N PRO A 22 -0.80 17.65 7.58
CA PRO A 22 -1.96 18.00 6.76
C PRO A 22 -2.57 16.97 5.79
N PRO A 23 -1.96 15.82 5.41
CA PRO A 23 -2.71 14.78 4.69
C PRO A 23 -3.52 13.85 5.60
N ILE A 24 -3.09 13.61 6.84
CA ILE A 24 -3.70 12.62 7.75
C ILE A 24 -4.59 13.30 8.78
N GLY A 25 -4.12 14.44 9.33
CA GLY A 25 -4.81 15.18 10.38
C GLY A 25 -6.22 15.62 9.97
N PRO A 26 -6.40 16.34 8.85
CA PRO A 26 -7.73 16.75 8.38
C PRO A 26 -8.62 15.57 8.02
N ALA A 27 -8.07 14.55 7.34
CA ALA A 27 -8.84 13.39 6.88
C ALA A 27 -9.42 12.56 8.05
N LEU A 28 -8.68 12.39 9.15
CA LEU A 28 -9.15 11.66 10.33
C LEU A 28 -9.88 12.56 11.34
N GLY A 29 -9.44 13.80 11.48
CA GLY A 29 -9.99 14.79 12.40
C GLY A 29 -11.43 15.18 12.05
N GLN A 30 -11.78 15.25 10.75
CA GLN A 30 -13.16 15.48 10.30
C GLN A 30 -14.16 14.43 10.81
N HIS A 31 -13.68 13.23 11.17
CA HIS A 31 -14.50 12.14 11.69
C HIS A 31 -14.41 11.98 13.21
N GLY A 32 -13.70 12.88 13.90
CA GLY A 32 -13.59 12.88 15.37
C GLY A 32 -12.72 11.74 15.92
N LEU A 33 -11.78 11.23 15.13
CA LEU A 33 -10.89 10.14 15.53
C LEU A 33 -9.63 10.66 16.23
N ASN A 34 -9.08 9.85 17.14
CA ASN A 34 -7.84 10.17 17.83
C ASN A 34 -6.63 9.94 16.91
N ILE A 35 -6.13 11.03 16.32
CA ILE A 35 -5.04 11.01 15.33
C ILE A 35 -3.73 10.52 15.96
N GLN A 36 -3.41 10.91 17.19
CA GLN A 36 -2.18 10.49 17.88
C GLN A 36 -2.16 9.00 18.20
N GLU A 37 -3.28 8.47 18.67
CA GLU A 37 -3.42 7.05 18.93
C GLU A 37 -3.27 6.23 17.65
N PHE A 38 -3.91 6.69 16.56
CA PHE A 38 -3.78 6.07 15.25
C PHE A 38 -2.33 6.08 14.75
N CYS A 39 -1.66 7.23 14.78
CA CYS A 39 -0.27 7.35 14.36
C CYS A 39 0.66 6.42 15.17
N THR A 40 0.44 6.30 16.47
CA THR A 40 1.24 5.42 17.34
C THR A 40 1.00 3.95 17.04
N LYS A 41 -0.26 3.52 16.91
CA LYS A 41 -0.61 2.14 16.54
C LYS A 41 -0.10 1.78 15.15
N PHE A 42 -0.25 2.69 14.18
CA PHE A 42 0.26 2.52 12.83
C PHE A 42 1.78 2.39 12.83
N ASN A 43 2.50 3.29 13.51
CA ASN A 43 3.96 3.25 13.55
C ASN A 43 4.45 1.96 14.21
N ASN A 44 3.82 1.50 15.30
CA ASN A 44 4.18 0.23 15.94
C ASN A 44 3.93 -0.97 15.04
N ALA A 45 2.79 -1.02 14.34
CA ALA A 45 2.45 -2.13 13.47
C ALA A 45 3.17 -2.09 12.10
N THR A 46 3.78 -0.96 11.74
CA THR A 46 4.58 -0.79 10.51
C THR A 46 6.07 -0.66 10.77
N LYS A 47 6.53 -0.80 12.03
CA LYS A 47 7.96 -0.78 12.38
C LYS A 47 8.76 -1.81 11.58
N ASP A 48 8.19 -3.00 11.39
CA ASP A 48 8.84 -4.11 10.68
C ASP A 48 8.87 -3.91 9.15
N LYS A 49 8.08 -2.97 8.61
CA LYS A 49 7.94 -2.73 7.16
C LYS A 49 8.88 -1.65 6.60
N GLY A 50 9.84 -1.16 7.39
CA GLY A 50 11.05 -0.50 6.87
C GLY A 50 10.84 0.63 5.86
N GLY A 51 9.93 1.57 6.13
CA GLY A 51 9.74 2.77 5.30
C GLY A 51 8.99 2.56 3.98
N ASP A 52 8.35 1.40 3.77
CA ASP A 52 7.40 1.20 2.66
C ASP A 52 6.12 2.02 2.83
N ILE A 53 5.58 2.57 1.73
CA ILE A 53 4.24 3.18 1.75
C ILE A 53 3.22 2.07 1.97
N THR A 54 2.59 2.08 3.14
CA THR A 54 1.61 1.08 3.55
C THR A 54 0.22 1.69 3.42
N PRO A 55 -0.67 1.13 2.57
CA PRO A 55 -2.04 1.56 2.50
C PRO A 55 -2.79 1.08 3.75
N VAL A 56 -3.59 1.96 4.31
CA VAL A 56 -4.42 1.67 5.48
C VAL A 56 -5.86 2.01 5.17
N GLU A 57 -6.73 1.05 5.49
CA GLU A 57 -8.17 1.21 5.35
C GLU A 57 -8.77 1.38 6.75
N ILE A 58 -9.32 2.56 6.99
CA ILE A 58 -9.85 2.99 8.29
C ILE A 58 -11.36 3.00 8.16
N THR A 59 -11.99 2.03 8.82
CA THR A 59 -13.44 1.93 8.90
C THR A 59 -13.90 2.66 10.15
N VAL A 60 -14.70 3.70 9.95
CA VAL A 60 -15.29 4.51 11.03
C VAL A 60 -16.71 4.04 11.26
N TYR A 61 -17.05 3.74 12.51
CA TYR A 61 -18.39 3.33 12.91
C TYR A 61 -19.18 4.52 13.48
N GLU A 62 -20.51 4.38 13.55
CA GLU A 62 -21.39 5.43 14.10
C GLU A 62 -21.14 5.72 15.59
N ASP A 63 -20.63 4.75 16.35
CA ASP A 63 -20.26 4.86 17.77
C ASP A 63 -18.94 5.64 18.00
N ARG A 64 -18.40 6.29 16.96
CA ARG A 64 -17.10 6.98 16.94
C ARG A 64 -15.91 6.05 17.20
N THR A 65 -16.12 4.72 17.17
CA THR A 65 -15.00 3.78 17.14
C THR A 65 -14.45 3.66 15.72
N TYR A 66 -13.19 3.27 15.60
CA TYR A 66 -12.56 3.00 14.32
C TYR A 66 -11.81 1.68 14.38
N THR A 67 -11.81 0.98 13.24
CA THR A 67 -10.92 -0.16 13.00
C THR A 67 -10.08 0.16 11.79
N PHE A 68 -8.77 -0.06 11.88
CA PHE A 68 -7.88 0.10 10.74
C PHE A 68 -7.29 -1.25 10.36
N VAL A 69 -7.23 -1.51 9.05
CA VAL A 69 -6.58 -2.69 8.49
C VAL A 69 -5.39 -2.23 7.67
N LEU A 70 -4.21 -2.73 8.03
CA LEU A 70 -2.98 -2.49 7.29
C LEU A 70 -2.92 -3.47 6.13
N LYS A 71 -2.91 -2.94 4.91
CA LYS A 71 -2.67 -3.74 3.71
C LYS A 71 -1.18 -3.86 3.43
N THR A 72 -0.79 -4.76 2.56
CA THR A 72 0.58 -4.79 2.02
C THR A 72 0.86 -3.57 1.15
N PRO A 73 2.14 -3.19 1.02
CA PRO A 73 2.56 -2.08 0.17
C PRO A 73 2.03 -2.22 -1.27
N PRO A 74 1.76 -1.10 -1.96
CA PRO A 74 1.39 -1.13 -3.37
C PRO A 74 2.45 -1.87 -4.18
N ALA A 75 1.99 -2.63 -5.18
CA ALA A 75 2.91 -3.34 -6.07
C ALA A 75 3.83 -2.35 -6.79
N ALA A 76 3.31 -1.15 -7.11
CA ALA A 76 4.07 -0.08 -7.72
C ALA A 76 5.29 0.37 -6.88
N GLU A 77 5.16 0.46 -5.56
CA GLU A 77 6.26 0.87 -4.67
C GLU A 77 7.30 -0.24 -4.51
N LEU A 78 6.84 -1.49 -4.37
CA LEU A 78 7.73 -2.65 -4.33
C LEU A 78 8.51 -2.82 -5.64
N LEU A 79 7.86 -2.61 -6.78
CA LEU A 79 8.48 -2.63 -8.09
C LEU A 79 9.45 -1.47 -8.29
N LYS A 80 9.13 -0.27 -7.82
CA LYS A 80 10.06 0.88 -7.83
C LYS A 80 11.32 0.58 -7.03
N LYS A 81 11.18 0.02 -5.82
CA LYS A 81 12.32 -0.40 -4.99
C LYS A 81 13.15 -1.49 -5.68
N ALA A 82 12.51 -2.50 -6.24
CA ALA A 82 13.19 -3.59 -6.94
C ALA A 82 13.93 -3.14 -8.22
N ALA A 83 13.36 -2.17 -8.94
CA ALA A 83 13.95 -1.57 -10.14
C ALA A 83 14.89 -0.38 -9.85
N GLY A 84 15.00 0.09 -8.61
CA GLY A 84 15.82 1.23 -8.22
C GLY A 84 15.35 2.59 -8.77
N ILE A 85 14.07 2.72 -9.13
CA ILE A 85 13.50 3.94 -9.74
C ILE A 85 12.64 4.71 -8.75
N GLN A 86 12.61 6.04 -8.85
CA GLN A 86 11.79 6.90 -7.98
C GLN A 86 10.44 7.30 -8.62
N LYS A 87 10.36 7.36 -9.95
CA LYS A 87 9.14 7.73 -10.70
C LYS A 87 8.80 6.64 -11.72
N GLY A 88 7.49 6.43 -11.92
CA GLY A 88 6.96 5.59 -13.00
C GLY A 88 7.09 6.26 -14.38
N SER A 89 7.00 5.50 -15.46
CA SER A 89 7.07 6.07 -16.82
C SER A 89 5.81 6.88 -17.10
N GLY A 90 5.98 8.11 -17.61
CA GLY A 90 4.86 8.91 -18.10
C GLY A 90 4.24 8.31 -19.37
N ASN A 91 5.00 7.53 -20.13
CA ASN A 91 4.56 6.81 -21.33
C ASN A 91 5.10 5.36 -21.31
N PRO A 92 4.37 4.43 -20.68
CA PRO A 92 4.81 3.06 -20.46
C PRO A 92 5.15 2.28 -21.74
N LEU A 93 4.47 2.61 -22.85
CA LEU A 93 4.64 1.98 -24.16
C LEU A 93 5.91 2.44 -24.90
N SER A 94 6.34 3.68 -24.70
CA SER A 94 7.47 4.28 -25.44
C SER A 94 8.75 4.38 -24.61
N GLN A 95 8.64 4.53 -23.29
CA GLN A 95 9.79 4.72 -22.41
C GLN A 95 9.81 3.64 -21.32
N LYS A 96 10.70 2.66 -21.51
CA LYS A 96 11.01 1.69 -20.46
C LYS A 96 12.04 2.30 -19.51
N ILE A 97 11.66 2.47 -18.24
CA ILE A 97 12.43 3.23 -17.26
C ILE A 97 13.20 2.35 -16.26
N GLY A 98 13.06 1.03 -16.35
CA GLY A 98 13.74 0.09 -15.46
C GLY A 98 13.53 -1.36 -15.87
N LYS A 99 14.24 -2.25 -15.20
CA LYS A 99 14.14 -3.70 -15.40
C LYS A 99 13.88 -4.39 -14.08
N VAL A 100 13.03 -5.41 -14.10
CA VAL A 100 12.76 -6.29 -12.96
C VAL A 100 12.92 -7.72 -13.40
N THR A 101 13.48 -8.57 -12.54
CA THR A 101 13.62 -10.00 -12.85
C THR A 101 12.39 -10.78 -12.39
N LYS A 102 12.11 -11.91 -13.03
CA LYS A 102 11.05 -12.83 -12.57
C LYS A 102 11.21 -13.27 -11.11
N VAL A 103 12.44 -13.37 -10.62
CA VAL A 103 12.73 -13.70 -9.21
C VAL A 103 12.21 -12.60 -8.27
N GLN A 104 12.49 -11.34 -8.59
CA GLN A 104 11.98 -10.20 -7.82
C GLN A 104 10.45 -10.13 -7.86
N ILE A 105 9.84 -10.41 -9.03
CA ILE A 105 8.38 -10.45 -9.17
C ILE A 105 7.78 -11.52 -8.28
N ARG A 106 8.41 -12.70 -8.21
CA ARG A 106 7.96 -13.80 -7.34
C ARG A 106 8.05 -13.41 -5.87
N GLU A 107 9.17 -12.84 -5.42
CA GLU A 107 9.31 -12.38 -4.03
C GLU A 107 8.26 -11.31 -3.67
N ILE A 108 7.99 -10.38 -4.60
CA ILE A 108 6.96 -9.35 -4.42
C ILE A 108 5.57 -10.00 -4.38
N ALA A 109 5.31 -10.98 -5.24
CA ALA A 109 4.05 -11.70 -5.29
C ALA A 109 3.81 -12.50 -4.00
N GLU A 110 4.83 -13.18 -3.45
CA GLU A 110 4.74 -13.92 -2.18
C GLU A 110 4.48 -12.97 -1.01
N LYS A 111 5.18 -11.83 -0.94
CA LYS A 111 4.93 -10.80 0.08
C LYS A 111 3.54 -10.19 -0.01
N LYS A 112 2.98 -10.10 -1.22
CA LYS A 112 1.66 -9.49 -1.48
C LYS A 112 0.51 -10.50 -1.54
N MET A 113 0.81 -11.79 -1.53
CA MET A 113 -0.17 -12.88 -1.58
C MET A 113 -1.34 -12.73 -0.60
N PRO A 114 -1.14 -12.31 0.67
CA PRO A 114 -2.27 -12.17 1.60
C PRO A 114 -3.29 -11.06 1.23
N ASP A 115 -2.91 -10.10 0.39
CA ASP A 115 -3.81 -9.03 -0.09
C ASP A 115 -4.22 -9.18 -1.55
N LEU A 116 -3.68 -10.18 -2.26
CA LEU A 116 -4.04 -10.46 -3.63
C LEU A 116 -5.21 -11.45 -3.66
N ASN A 117 -6.18 -11.19 -4.52
CA ASN A 117 -7.24 -12.17 -4.85
C ASN A 117 -6.73 -13.30 -5.77
N ALA A 118 -5.42 -13.56 -5.78
CA ALA A 118 -4.83 -14.60 -6.60
C ALA A 118 -5.06 -15.97 -5.96
N LYS A 119 -5.46 -16.95 -6.76
CA LYS A 119 -5.61 -18.35 -6.31
C LYS A 119 -4.26 -19.03 -6.08
N ASP A 120 -3.28 -18.68 -6.91
CA ASP A 120 -1.95 -19.29 -6.96
C ASP A 120 -0.85 -18.22 -7.09
N ILE A 121 0.38 -18.57 -6.72
CA ILE A 121 1.57 -17.71 -6.85
C ILE A 121 1.75 -17.24 -8.30
N GLU A 122 1.44 -18.08 -9.30
CA GLU A 122 1.50 -17.69 -10.71
C GLU A 122 0.49 -16.59 -11.07
N GLY A 123 -0.72 -16.66 -10.50
CA GLY A 123 -1.72 -15.60 -10.66
C GLY A 123 -1.26 -14.30 -10.01
N ALA A 124 -0.64 -14.40 -8.83
CA ALA A 124 -0.06 -13.26 -8.15
C ALA A 124 1.08 -12.64 -8.97
N MET A 125 1.98 -13.44 -9.53
CA MET A 125 3.04 -12.98 -10.44
C MET A 125 2.45 -12.24 -11.65
N LYS A 126 1.43 -12.78 -12.32
CA LYS A 126 0.77 -12.09 -13.45
C LYS A 126 0.19 -10.73 -13.08
N ILE A 127 -0.38 -10.58 -11.89
CA ILE A 127 -0.91 -9.28 -11.41
C ILE A 127 0.24 -8.28 -11.22
N ILE A 128 1.35 -8.71 -10.63
CA ILE A 128 2.54 -7.88 -10.45
C ILE A 128 3.17 -7.53 -11.80
N GLU A 129 3.27 -8.49 -12.73
CA GLU A 129 3.76 -8.27 -14.11
C GLU A 129 2.91 -7.24 -14.86
N GLY A 130 1.57 -7.31 -14.73
CA GLY A 130 0.67 -6.32 -15.32
C GLY A 130 0.94 -4.92 -14.78
N THR A 131 1.16 -4.80 -13.48
CA THR A 131 1.53 -3.53 -12.84
C THR A 131 2.90 -3.03 -13.34
N ALA A 132 3.88 -3.92 -13.44
CA ALA A 132 5.22 -3.59 -13.95
C ALA A 132 5.17 -3.06 -15.39
N ARG A 133 4.39 -3.70 -16.27
CA ARG A 133 4.17 -3.22 -17.64
C ARG A 133 3.51 -1.85 -17.69
N GLN A 134 2.49 -1.62 -16.85
CA GLN A 134 1.80 -0.32 -16.78
C GLN A 134 2.72 0.80 -16.28
N MET A 135 3.80 0.47 -15.57
CA MET A 135 4.80 1.44 -15.11
C MET A 135 5.95 1.66 -16.11
N GLY A 136 5.99 0.90 -17.20
CA GLY A 136 7.11 0.91 -18.15
C GLY A 136 8.34 0.17 -17.63
N LEU A 137 8.15 -0.88 -16.82
CA LEU A 137 9.24 -1.77 -16.41
C LEU A 137 9.37 -2.95 -17.38
N GLU A 138 10.60 -3.25 -17.79
CA GLU A 138 10.90 -4.44 -18.58
C GLU A 138 11.09 -5.65 -17.67
N ILE A 139 10.33 -6.70 -17.94
CA ILE A 139 10.43 -7.96 -17.20
C ILE A 139 11.48 -8.83 -17.90
N LYS A 140 12.53 -9.23 -17.19
CA LYS A 140 13.55 -10.20 -17.65
C LYS A 140 13.41 -11.54 -16.94
#